data_AF-A0A3M9N0I7-F1
#
_entry.id   AF-A0A3M9N0I7-F1
#
_cell.length_a   1.000
_cell.length_b   1.000
_cell.length_c   1.000
_cell.angle_alpha   90.00
_cell.angle_beta   90.00
_cell.angle_gamma   90.00
#
_symmetry.space_group_name_H-M   'P 1'
#
loop_
_entity.id
_entity.type
_entity.pdbx_description
1 polymer ?
#
loop_
_entity_poly.entity_id
_entity_poly.type
_entity_poly.pdbx_seq_one_letter_code
_entity_poly.pdbx_strand_id
1 'polypeptide(L)' 'MMENQYPQGSTVFAKVNPTLKLTIRRYAKRVYYCTVAENPSHPELVYYDRELMPVGGIKPV' A
#
# COMPACT_ATOMS: atom_id res chain seq x y z
N MET A 1 -19.45 -2.94 -5.82
CA MET A 1 -18.82 -2.69 -4.52
C MET A 1 -17.32 -2.65 -4.80
N MET A 2 -16.68 -1.47 -4.77
CA MET A 2 -15.23 -1.40 -4.99
C MET A 2 -14.57 -1.62 -3.65
N GLU A 3 -14.38 -2.90 -3.30
CA GLU A 3 -13.58 -3.30 -2.16
C GLU A 3 -12.15 -2.79 -2.36
N ASN A 4 -11.73 -1.92 -1.46
CA ASN A 4 -10.34 -1.59 -1.25
C ASN A 4 -9.56 -2.89 -1.00
N GLN A 5 -8.73 -3.28 -1.98
CA GLN A 5 -7.90 -4.49 -1.98
C GLN A 5 -7.00 -4.61 -0.74
N TYR A 6 -6.62 -3.47 -0.14
CA TYR A 6 -5.75 -3.44 1.04
C TYR A 6 -6.44 -2.68 2.18
N PRO A 7 -6.70 -3.33 3.34
CA PRO A 7 -7.23 -2.64 4.50
C PRO A 7 -6.18 -1.70 5.14
N GLN A 8 -6.67 -0.74 5.95
CA GLN A 8 -5.80 0.12 6.75
C GLN A 8 -4.95 -0.72 7.70
N GLY A 9 -3.67 -0.36 7.83
CA GLY A 9 -2.68 -1.10 8.62
C GLY A 9 -2.00 -2.24 7.85
N SER A 10 -2.51 -2.63 6.67
CA SER A 10 -1.84 -3.63 5.86
C SER A 10 -0.48 -3.14 5.38
N THR A 11 0.46 -4.08 5.34
CA THR A 11 1.76 -3.89 4.71
C THR A 11 1.67 -4.26 3.24
N VAL A 12 2.17 -3.40 2.37
CA VAL A 12 2.30 -3.59 0.93
C VAL A 12 3.68 -3.12 0.47
N PHE A 13 4.03 -3.37 -0.78
CA PHE A 13 5.24 -2.85 -1.40
C PHE A 13 4.91 -2.06 -2.66
N ALA A 14 5.77 -1.11 -3.03
CA ALA A 14 5.66 -0.44 -4.32
C ALA A 14 6.15 -1.35 -5.44
N LYS A 15 5.40 -1.51 -6.54
CA LYS A 15 5.86 -2.28 -7.69
C LYS A 15 7.10 -1.70 -8.36
N VAL A 16 7.21 -0.37 -8.38
CA VAL A 16 8.38 0.34 -8.92
C VAL A 16 9.63 0.11 -8.09
N ASN A 17 9.46 -0.15 -6.79
CA ASN A 17 10.55 -0.46 -5.88
C ASN A 17 10.08 -1.52 -4.87
N PRO A 18 10.23 -2.82 -5.18
CA PRO A 18 9.71 -3.90 -4.35
C PRO A 18 10.40 -4.03 -2.99
N THR A 19 11.50 -3.31 -2.75
CA THR A 19 12.13 -3.23 -1.42
C THR A 19 11.49 -2.17 -0.53
N LEU A 20 10.71 -1.24 -1.10
CA LEU A 20 10.05 -0.18 -0.34
C LEU A 20 8.81 -0.72 0.37
N LYS A 21 8.95 -0.95 1.68
CA LYS A 21 7.86 -1.43 2.54
C LYS A 21 6.95 -0.28 2.95
N LEU A 22 5.67 -0.42 2.67
CA LEU A 22 4.64 0.60 2.86
C LEU A 22 3.52 0.09 3.76
N THR A 23 3.00 0.96 4.61
CA THR A 23 1.84 0.68 5.47
C THR A 23 0.66 1.52 5.00
N ILE A 24 -0.46 0.87 4.68
CA ILE A 24 -1.69 1.56 4.26
C ILE A 24 -2.25 2.36 5.45
N ARG A 25 -2.41 3.67 5.28
CA ARG A 25 -3.06 4.55 6.26
C ARG A 25 -4.52 4.76 5.96
N ARG A 26 -4.86 4.97 4.69
CA ARG A 26 -6.23 5.20 4.23
C ARG A 26 -6.35 4.95 2.73
N TYR A 27 -7.53 4.56 2.30
CA TYR A 27 -7.91 4.54 0.89
C TYR A 27 -8.97 5.60 0.63
N ALA A 28 -8.72 6.53 -0.29
CA ALA A 28 -9.66 7.58 -0.64
C ALA A 28 -9.47 7.99 -2.10
N LYS A 29 -10.55 8.38 -2.79
CA LYS A 29 -10.49 8.81 -4.20
C LYS A 29 -9.73 7.84 -5.12
N ARG A 30 -9.85 6.53 -4.89
CA ARG A 30 -9.17 5.47 -5.65
C ARG A 30 -7.63 5.47 -5.55
N VAL A 31 -7.08 6.08 -4.51
CA VAL A 31 -5.66 6.03 -4.19
C VAL A 31 -5.46 5.60 -2.73
N TYR A 32 -4.36 4.89 -2.51
CA TYR A 32 -3.89 4.50 -1.19
C TYR A 32 -2.88 5.52 -0.70
N TYR A 33 -3.11 6.03 0.51
CA TYR A 33 -2.14 6.80 1.25
C TYR A 33 -1.37 5.84 2.12
N CYS A 34 -0.06 5.85 1.95
CA CYS A 34 0.87 4.91 2.51
C CYS A 34 1.94 5.64 3.28
N THR A 35 2.46 5.02 4.34
CA THR A 35 3.65 5.51 5.06
C THR A 35 4.77 4.51 4.89
N VAL A 36 6.02 4.99 4.85
CA VAL A 36 7.18 4.10 4.78
C VAL A 36 7.30 3.39 6.12
N ALA A 37 7.27 2.06 6.11
CA ALA A 37 7.25 1.27 7.34
C ALA A 37 8.52 1.46 8.18
N GLU A 38 9.67 1.67 7.53
CA GLU A 38 10.95 1.94 8.17
C GLU A 38 11.07 3.37 8.71
N ASN A 39 10.28 4.31 8.16
CA ASN A 39 10.29 5.71 8.59
C ASN A 39 8.87 6.30 8.57
N PRO A 40 8.08 6.06 9.63
CA PRO A 40 6.69 6.53 9.71
C PRO A 40 6.58 8.06 9.86
N SER A 41 7.68 8.76 10.15
CA SER A 41 7.73 10.24 10.14
C SER A 41 7.88 10.83 8.73
N HIS A 42 8.13 9.99 7.72
CA HIS A 42 8.17 10.43 6.34
C HIS A 42 6.76 10.86 5.86
N PRO A 43 6.65 11.86 4.97
CA PRO A 43 5.37 12.25 4.38
C PRO A 43 4.61 11.06 3.79
N GLU A 44 3.28 11.11 3.85
CA GLU A 44 2.43 10.09 3.24
C GLU A 44 2.68 10.04 1.73
N LEU A 45 2.98 8.84 1.23
CA LEU A 45 3.13 8.54 -0.18
C LEU A 45 1.79 8.10 -0.74
N VAL A 46 1.49 8.51 -1.96
CA VAL A 46 0.22 8.19 -2.62
C VAL A 46 0.47 7.22 -3.76
N TYR A 47 -0.27 6.12 -3.78
CA TYR A 47 -0.16 5.09 -4.80
C TYR A 47 -1.53 4.67 -5.34
N TYR A 48 -1.58 4.33 -6.62
CA TYR A 48 -2.72 3.62 -7.20
C TYR A 48 -2.65 2.12 -6.86
N ASP A 49 -3.81 1.46 -6.87
CA ASP A 49 -3.93 0.02 -6.66
C ASP A 49 -2.96 -0.81 -7.51
N ARG A 50 -2.86 -0.47 -8.81
CA ARG A 50 -1.99 -1.14 -9.78
C ARG A 50 -0.50 -0.96 -9.52
N GLU A 51 -0.12 0.01 -8.68
CA GLU A 51 1.28 0.31 -8.33
C GLU A 51 1.71 -0.38 -7.04
N LEU A 52 0.78 -1.01 -6.32
CA LEU A 52 1.04 -1.72 -5.08
C LEU A 52 1.07 -3.23 -5.31
N MET A 53 1.84 -3.93 -4.49
CA MET A 53 1.88 -5.39 -4.45
C MET A 53 1.76 -5.89 -3.01
N PRO A 54 1.01 -6.99 -2.75
CA PRO A 54 0.88 -7.57 -1.43
C PRO A 54 2.20 -8.20 -0.95
N VAL A 55 2.36 -8.28 0.37
CA VAL A 55 3.47 -9.03 0.99
C VAL A 55 3.29 -10.51 0.65
N GLY A 56 4.23 -11.06 -0.13
CA GLY A 56 4.27 -12.50 -0.44
C GLY A 56 3.68 -12.92 -1.79
N GLY A 57 3.21 -12.01 -2.65
CA GLY A 57 2.81 -12.35 -4.02
C GLY A 57 1.61 -13.29 -4.18
N ILE A 58 1.04 -13.79 -3.08
CA ILE A 58 -0.15 -14.66 -3.11
C ILE A 58 -1.36 -13.78 -2.86
N LYS A 59 -2.18 -13.57 -3.91
CA LYS A 59 -3.55 -13.09 -3.69
C LYS A 59 -4.27 -14.18 -2.87
N PRO A 60 -4.85 -13.87 -1.70
CA PRO A 60 -5.80 -14.81 -1.11
C PRO A 60 -6.92 -15.03 -2.13
N VAL A 61 -7.12 -16.30 -2.49
CA VAL A 61 -8.15 -16.75 -3.45
C VAL A 61 -9.53 -16.67 -2.83
#